data_AF-A0A0K0G0Q0-F1
#
_entry.id   AF-A0A0K0G0Q0-F1
#
_cell.length_a   1.000
_cell.length_b   1.000
_cell.length_c   1.000
_cell.angle_alpha   90.00
_cell.angle_beta   90.00
_cell.angle_gamma   90.00
#
_symmetry.space_group_name_H-M   'P 1'
#
loop_
_entity.id
_entity.type
_entity.pdbx_description
1 polymer ?
#
loop_
_entity_poly.entity_id
_entity_poly.type
_entity_poly.pdbx_seq_one_letter_code
_entity_poly.pdbx_strand_id
1 'polypeptide(L)'
;MLDMILRYNITVVVILVKPEKAYGEKKKWVPYFPEKDQSFEAKNFSVSKLNFKELDENFITEMEYNLKNKKNNSEMQFTLLHYQGRSDNSVSTKHKSIYSLDKRIIN
;
A
#
# COMPACT_ATOMS: atom_id res chain seq x y z
N MET A 1 5.31 11.60 1.67
CA MET A 1 5.31 10.12 1.55
C MET A 1 6.21 9.65 0.42
N LEU A 2 5.99 10.00 -0.85
CA LEU A 2 6.82 9.53 -1.96
C LEU A 2 8.32 9.88 -1.80
N ASP A 3 8.64 11.12 -1.41
CA ASP A 3 10.02 11.51 -1.10
C ASP A 3 10.65 10.66 0.02
N MET A 4 9.87 10.30 1.05
CA MET A 4 10.32 9.46 2.16
C MET A 4 10.58 8.02 1.69
N ILE A 5 9.68 7.46 0.88
CA ILE A 5 9.84 6.12 0.30
C ILE A 5 11.13 6.05 -0.48
N LEU A 6 11.36 7.01 -1.37
CA LEU A 6 12.55 7.05 -2.22
C LEU A 6 13.83 7.33 -1.43
N ARG A 7 13.82 8.31 -0.53
CA ARG A 7 15.01 8.73 0.23
C ARG A 7 15.51 7.67 1.19
N TYR A 8 14.59 6.94 1.81
CA TYR A 8 14.92 5.89 2.78
C TYR A 8 14.89 4.48 2.17
N ASN A 9 14.73 4.37 0.85
CA ASN A 9 14.65 3.11 0.12
C ASN A 9 13.64 2.13 0.74
N ILE A 10 12.43 2.63 1.03
CA ILE A 10 11.34 1.83 1.62
C ILE A 10 10.79 0.89 0.54
N THR A 11 11.08 -0.40 0.67
CA THR A 11 10.65 -1.42 -0.29
C THR A 11 9.26 -1.99 0.00
N VAL A 12 8.76 -1.85 1.23
CA VAL A 12 7.44 -2.36 1.65
C VAL A 12 6.66 -1.27 2.40
N VAL A 13 5.44 -1.01 1.96
CA VAL A 13 4.47 -0.11 2.62
C VAL A 13 3.27 -0.94 3.05
N VAL A 14 2.89 -0.84 4.33
CA VAL A 14 1.79 -1.63 4.89
C VAL A 14 0.63 -0.71 5.30
N ILE A 15 -0.55 -0.97 4.78
CA ILE A 15 -1.80 -0.29 5.15
C ILE A 15 -2.64 -1.24 6.00
N LEU A 16 -2.93 -0.80 7.23
CA LEU A 16 -3.69 -1.58 8.23
C LEU A 16 -5.12 -1.06 8.43
N VAL A 17 -5.56 -0.11 7.61
CA VAL A 17 -6.88 0.50 7.67
C VAL A 17 -7.70 -0.01 6.51
N LYS A 18 -8.91 -0.44 6.80
CA LYS A 18 -9.91 -0.90 5.82
C LYS A 18 -10.18 0.12 4.69
N PRO A 19 -10.29 -0.30 3.42
CA PRO A 19 -10.61 0.58 2.30
C PRO A 19 -11.90 1.37 2.52
N GLU A 20 -12.91 0.79 3.16
CA GLU A 20 -14.21 1.43 3.41
C GLU A 20 -14.06 2.72 4.24
N LYS A 21 -12.99 2.83 5.04
CA LYS A 21 -12.70 4.04 5.82
C LYS A 21 -12.02 5.16 5.02
N ALA A 22 -11.61 4.90 3.79
CA ALA A 22 -11.21 5.93 2.82
C ALA A 22 -12.42 6.54 2.08
N TYR A 23 -13.46 5.73 1.87
CA TYR A 23 -14.57 6.06 0.97
C TYR A 23 -15.91 6.36 1.66
N GLY A 24 -16.09 5.98 2.93
CA GLY A 24 -17.32 6.21 3.69
C GLY A 24 -17.54 7.65 4.18
N GLU A 25 -18.73 7.92 4.74
CA GLU A 25 -19.15 9.24 5.23
C GLU A 25 -18.20 9.86 6.27
N LYS A 26 -17.58 9.01 7.09
CA LYS A 26 -16.54 9.41 8.05
C LYS A 26 -15.15 9.00 7.54
N LYS A 27 -14.70 9.66 6.47
CA LYS A 27 -13.36 9.44 5.89
C LYS A 27 -12.29 9.58 6.99
N LYS A 28 -11.59 8.48 7.28
CA LYS A 28 -10.50 8.45 8.26
C LYS A 28 -9.13 8.66 7.62
N TRP A 29 -9.03 8.45 6.32
CA TRP A 29 -7.78 8.59 5.56
C TRP A 29 -8.06 8.80 4.07
N VAL A 30 -7.02 9.15 3.31
CA VAL A 30 -7.06 9.30 1.86
C VAL A 30 -6.03 8.35 1.26
N PRO A 31 -6.36 7.58 0.21
CA PRO A 31 -5.39 6.72 -0.47
C PRO A 31 -4.25 7.56 -1.05
N TYR A 32 -3.02 7.18 -0.73
CA TYR A 32 -1.81 7.87 -1.20
C TYR A 32 -1.31 7.38 -2.56
N PHE A 33 -1.85 6.27 -3.04
CA PHE A 33 -1.44 5.59 -4.26
C PHE A 33 -2.65 5.38 -5.17
N PRO A 34 -2.46 5.36 -6.51
CA PRO A 34 -3.56 5.16 -7.42
C PRO A 34 -4.18 3.77 -7.19
N GLU A 35 -5.50 3.71 -7.05
CA GLU A 35 -6.24 2.45 -6.87
C GLU A 35 -6.87 1.96 -8.17
N LYS A 36 -7.27 2.85 -9.09
CA LYS A 36 -7.87 2.49 -10.39
C LYS A 36 -6.95 2.78 -11.56
N ASP A 37 -6.34 3.96 -11.57
CA ASP A 37 -5.46 4.37 -12.66
C ASP A 37 -4.14 3.59 -12.64
N GLN A 38 -3.58 3.39 -13.83
CA GLN A 38 -2.31 2.68 -14.01
C GLN A 38 -1.12 3.53 -13.54
N SER A 39 -1.26 4.86 -13.51
CA SER A 39 -0.25 5.77 -13.00
C SER A 39 -0.83 6.99 -12.31
N PHE A 40 -0.02 7.61 -11.46
CA PHE A 40 -0.28 8.83 -10.74
C PHE A 40 0.89 9.80 -10.96
N GLU A 41 0.56 11.00 -11.42
CA GLU A 41 1.54 12.04 -11.72
C GLU A 41 1.49 13.15 -10.68
N ALA A 42 2.58 13.31 -9.91
CA ALA A 42 2.81 14.44 -9.02
C ALA A 42 3.82 15.42 -9.63
N LYS A 43 3.95 16.61 -9.03
CA LYS A 43 4.85 17.67 -9.51
C LYS A 43 6.29 17.18 -9.73
N ASN A 44 6.84 16.42 -8.78
CA ASN A 44 8.22 15.95 -8.81
C ASN A 44 8.35 14.43 -8.92
N PHE A 45 7.24 13.70 -8.87
CA PHE A 45 7.24 12.24 -8.82
C PHE A 45 6.24 11.68 -9.82
N SER A 46 6.54 10.51 -10.36
CA SER A 46 5.60 9.65 -11.08
C SER A 46 5.53 8.31 -10.35
N VAL A 47 4.33 7.79 -10.18
CA VAL A 47 4.08 6.47 -9.59
C VAL A 47 3.31 5.65 -10.60
N SER A 48 3.81 4.50 -11.01
CA SER A 48 3.09 3.60 -11.92
C SER A 48 2.92 2.22 -11.31
N LYS A 49 1.75 1.62 -11.48
CA LYS A 49 1.50 0.23 -11.10
C LYS A 49 2.23 -0.71 -12.04
N LEU A 50 2.89 -1.69 -11.47
CA LEU A 50 3.55 -2.77 -12.19
C LEU A 50 2.74 -4.06 -12.11
N ASN A 51 2.26 -4.39 -10.92
CA ASN A 51 1.56 -5.64 -10.65
C ASN A 51 0.47 -5.45 -9.61
N PHE A 52 -0.54 -6.32 -9.64
CA PHE A 52 -1.62 -6.36 -8.67
C PHE A 52 -2.03 -7.80 -8.39
N LYS A 53 -2.03 -8.17 -7.11
CA LYS A 53 -2.62 -9.41 -6.61
C LYS A 53 -3.89 -9.06 -5.84
N GLU A 54 -4.98 -9.69 -6.27
CA GLU A 54 -6.30 -9.53 -5.66
C GLU A 54 -6.32 -9.99 -4.20
N LEU A 55 -7.43 -9.69 -3.52
CA LEU A 55 -7.62 -10.02 -2.11
C LEU A 55 -7.56 -11.54 -1.93
N ASP A 56 -6.61 -11.99 -1.11
CA ASP A 56 -6.45 -13.41 -0.81
C ASP A 56 -7.22 -13.88 0.43
N GLU A 57 -7.10 -15.18 0.73
CA GLU A 57 -7.68 -15.83 1.92
C GLU A 57 -7.20 -15.23 3.26
N ASN A 58 -6.09 -14.49 3.26
CA ASN A 58 -5.55 -13.80 4.42
C ASN A 58 -6.02 -12.33 4.50
N PHE A 59 -6.94 -11.91 3.65
CA PHE A 59 -7.48 -10.56 3.57
C PHE A 59 -6.40 -9.52 3.23
N ILE A 60 -5.44 -9.88 2.39
CA ILE A 60 -4.37 -8.98 1.93
C ILE A 60 -4.50 -8.78 0.42
N THR A 61 -4.50 -7.52 -0.02
CA THR A 61 -4.19 -7.16 -1.41
C THR A 61 -2.73 -6.71 -1.50
N GLU A 62 -2.11 -6.97 -2.64
CA GLU A 62 -0.71 -6.62 -2.89
C GLU A 62 -0.59 -5.86 -4.21
N MET A 63 0.12 -4.74 -4.19
CA MET A 63 0.35 -3.89 -5.36
C MET A 63 1.84 -3.57 -5.46
N GLU A 64 2.43 -3.81 -6.63
CA GLU A 64 3.80 -3.40 -6.91
C GLU A 64 3.77 -2.09 -7.69
N TYR A 65 4.62 -1.15 -7.28
CA TYR A 65 4.70 0.18 -7.87
C TYR A 65 6.14 0.51 -8.25
N ASN A 66 6.29 1.22 -9.36
CA ASN A 66 7.50 1.97 -9.69
C ASN A 66 7.33 3.42 -9.24
N LEU A 67 8.30 3.96 -8.51
CA LEU A 67 8.36 5.36 -8.09
C LEU A 67 9.56 6.04 -8.75
N LYS A 68 9.30 7.05 -9.57
CA LYS A 68 10.33 7.84 -10.26
C LYS A 68 10.34 9.28 -9.77
N ASN A 69 11.51 9.80 -9.43
CA ASN A 69 11.74 11.23 -9.18
C ASN A 69 12.15 11.92 -10.49
N LYS A 70 11.36 12.91 -10.90
CA LYS A 70 11.54 13.64 -12.16
C LYS A 70 12.73 14.60 -12.13
N LYS A 71 13.19 15.01 -10.95
CA LYS A 71 14.27 16.01 -10.82
C LYS A 71 15.65 15.44 -11.10
N ASN A 72 15.90 14.22 -10.64
CA ASN A 72 17.21 13.57 -10.69
C ASN A 72 17.17 12.20 -11.38
N ASN A 73 16.02 11.80 -11.95
CA ASN A 73 15.77 10.52 -12.59
C ASN A 73 16.02 9.28 -11.71
N SER A 74 16.12 9.42 -10.39
CA SER A 74 16.20 8.25 -9.51
C SER A 74 14.85 7.53 -9.47
N GLU A 75 14.89 6.20 -9.50
CA GLU A 75 13.70 5.36 -9.45
C GLU A 75 13.90 4.17 -8.51
N MET A 76 12.80 3.65 -8.00
CA MET A 76 12.78 2.41 -7.22
C MET A 76 11.43 1.71 -7.35
N GLN A 77 11.43 0.42 -7.05
CA GLN A 77 10.20 -0.35 -6.88
C GLN A 77 9.88 -0.51 -5.40
N PHE A 78 8.60 -0.52 -5.07
CA PHE A 78 8.12 -0.87 -3.74
C PHE A 78 6.80 -1.62 -3.82
N THR A 79 6.54 -2.44 -2.80
CA THR A 79 5.33 -3.22 -2.66
C THR A 79 4.43 -2.60 -1.60
N LEU A 80 3.15 -2.48 -1.91
CA LEU A 80 2.11 -2.07 -0.99
C LEU A 80 1.30 -3.30 -0.58
N LEU A 81 1.27 -3.58 0.71
CA LEU A 81 0.44 -4.61 1.32
C LEU A 81 -0.72 -3.94 2.05
N HIS A 82 -1.95 -4.24 1.64
CA HIS A 82 -3.14 -3.66 2.26
C HIS A 82 -3.94 -4.75 2.97
N TYR A 83 -3.84 -4.77 4.29
CA TYR A 83 -4.55 -5.71 5.15
C TYR A 83 -5.94 -5.21 5.49
N GLN A 84 -6.94 -5.99 5.12
CA GLN A 84 -8.37 -5.64 5.24
C GLN A 84 -9.09 -6.46 6.32
N GLY A 85 -8.40 -7.43 6.96
CA GLY A 85 -8.98 -8.34 7.95
C GLY A 85 -9.26 -7.72 9.32
N ARG A 86 -8.94 -6.45 9.55
CA ARG A 86 -9.08 -5.79 10.87
C ARG A 86 -10.56 -5.51 11.21
N SER A 87 -10.99 -5.98 12.39
CA SER A 87 -12.30 -5.63 12.98
C SER A 87 -12.33 -4.16 13.41
N ASP A 88 -13.50 -3.52 13.31
CA ASP A 88 -13.68 -2.11 13.67
C ASP A 88 -13.67 -1.85 15.18
N ASN A 89 -14.01 -2.86 15.98
CA ASN A 89 -14.29 -2.72 17.41
C ASN A 89 -13.39 -3.59 18.31
N SER A 90 -12.37 -4.28 17.76
CA SER A 90 -11.53 -5.20 18.53
C SER A 90 -10.18 -5.50 17.88
N VAL A 91 -9.23 -6.00 18.69
CA VAL A 91 -8.03 -6.70 18.19
C VAL A 91 -8.51 -7.83 17.27
N SER A 92 -7.92 -7.94 16.08
CA SER A 92 -8.28 -8.97 15.10
C SER A 92 -8.22 -10.36 15.77
N THR A 93 -9.34 -11.06 15.80
CA THR A 93 -9.41 -12.44 16.31
C THR A 93 -8.81 -13.46 15.34
N LYS A 94 -8.38 -13.02 14.15
CA LYS A 94 -7.78 -13.85 13.10
C LYS A 94 -6.25 -13.77 13.13
N HIS A 95 -5.64 -14.32 14.18
CA HIS A 95 -4.19 -14.33 14.38
C HIS A 95 -3.40 -14.90 13.19
N LYS A 96 -3.96 -15.90 12.48
CA LYS A 96 -3.31 -16.51 11.31
C LYS A 96 -3.10 -15.52 10.15
N SER A 97 -4.08 -14.65 9.89
CA SER A 97 -4.00 -13.69 8.78
C SER A 97 -2.98 -12.57 9.04
N ILE A 98 -2.83 -12.14 10.30
CA ILE A 98 -1.79 -11.19 10.70
C ILE A 98 -0.40 -11.84 10.59
N TYR A 99 -0.28 -13.09 11.04
CA TYR A 99 0.98 -13.82 10.90
C TYR A 99 1.40 -14.01 9.43
N SER A 100 0.43 -14.23 8.53
CA SER A 100 0.69 -14.24 7.08
C SER A 100 1.16 -12.89 6.55
N LEU A 101 0.65 -11.77 7.08
CA LEU A 101 1.13 -10.43 6.76
C LEU A 101 2.57 -10.24 7.23
N ASP A 102 2.89 -10.61 8.46
CA ASP A 102 4.25 -10.50 9.02
C ASP A 102 5.27 -11.28 8.19
N LYS A 103 4.91 -12.49 7.74
CA LYS A 103 5.75 -13.29 6.83
C LYS A 103 6.04 -12.57 5.51
N ARG A 104 5.10 -11.81 4.96
CA ARG A 104 5.29 -11.05 3.71
C ARG A 104 6.09 -9.77 3.91
N ILE A 105 6.15 -9.25 5.13
CA ILE A 105 6.98 -8.08 5.45
C ILE A 105 8.45 -8.49 5.61
N ILE A 106 8.69 -9.69 6.18
CA ILE A 106 10.04 -10.17 6.49
C ILE A 106 10.72 -10.87 5.29
N ASN A 107 9.94 -11.58 4.47
CA ASN A 107 10.45 -12.25 3.26
C ASN A 107 10.59 -11.30 2.07
#